data_AF-A0A519K885-F1
#
_entry.id   AF-A0A519K885-F1
#
_cell.length_a   1.000
_cell.length_b   1.000
_cell.length_c   1.000
_cell.angle_alpha   90.00
_cell.angle_beta   90.00
_cell.angle_gamma   90.00
#
_symmetry.space_group_name_H-M   'P 1'
#
loop_
_entity.id
_entity.type
_entity.pdbx_description
1 polymer ?
#
loop_
_entity_poly.entity_id
_entity_poly.type
_entity_poly.pdbx_seq_one_letter_code
_entity_poly.pdbx_strand_id
1 'polypeptide(L)'
;MESISVFDIIKIGIGPSSSHTMGPWNAAKMFLDLVKRNHALQNVKEVFVEFFGSLAKTGVGHGTDIAGMLGLSGENFRTIDTNKIDEKIAKIRAEQQILLGGERWVPFVYGHHLILNKEKSLDFHPNGMIFKIIFDNGDVISQDYYSVGGGFVATKEDNSMEDRCIRTLYPCHHGSDILKYIEKLKLNKISDLVFQNEESWRTQEETRQKALEIWDNIKDCVYKSINKKGILPGGLNVTRRASEMNERLLGTQIYKNKNEWFDMVKNDQKTFNSVTKWVSCFALAVNEENASFGRIITAPTNGASGVIPAVLMYAQVFTEFNSEDDIIRFLLVAGEIGTLFKKNATISAAMGGCQAEVGVSSAMAAAGLTEISGGTPAQVLMAAEIAMEHHLGLT
;
A
#
# COMPACT_ATOMS: atom_id res chain seq x y z
N MET A 1 16.12 -18.90 -2.04
CA MET A 1 14.78 -18.27 -1.95
C MET A 1 15.02 -16.79 -1.71
N GLU A 2 14.31 -15.94 -2.46
CA GLU A 2 14.48 -14.48 -2.46
C GLU A 2 14.22 -13.88 -1.07
N SER A 3 15.00 -12.86 -0.68
CA SER A 3 14.71 -12.09 0.54
C SER A 3 13.84 -10.89 0.19
N ILE A 4 12.93 -10.54 1.08
CA ILE A 4 11.98 -9.45 0.89
C ILE A 4 12.24 -8.46 2.01
N SER A 5 12.35 -7.16 1.69
CA SER A 5 12.50 -6.15 2.73
C SER A 5 11.18 -5.95 3.48
N VAL A 6 11.25 -5.65 4.77
CA VAL A 6 10.09 -5.26 5.58
C VAL A 6 9.37 -4.04 5.00
N PHE A 7 10.08 -3.15 4.31
CA PHE A 7 9.49 -1.99 3.61
C PHE A 7 9.02 -2.30 2.18
N ASP A 8 9.12 -3.54 1.71
CA ASP A 8 8.35 -3.99 0.55
C ASP A 8 6.92 -4.43 0.94
N ILE A 9 6.76 -4.81 2.22
CA ILE A 9 5.50 -5.16 2.87
C ILE A 9 4.79 -3.90 3.38
N ILE A 10 5.48 -3.08 4.19
CA ILE A 10 4.94 -1.85 4.78
C ILE A 10 5.51 -0.64 4.04
N LYS A 11 4.71 -0.02 3.17
CA LYS A 11 5.18 1.08 2.31
C LYS A 11 4.10 2.11 2.04
N ILE A 12 4.55 3.32 1.71
CA ILE A 12 3.67 4.38 1.21
C ILE A 12 3.07 3.96 -0.14
N GLY A 13 1.75 4.00 -0.22
CA GLY A 13 0.95 3.72 -1.40
C GLY A 13 -0.16 4.74 -1.60
N ILE A 14 -1.03 4.45 -2.56
CA ILE A 14 -2.24 5.22 -2.82
C ILE A 14 -3.43 4.28 -2.88
N GLY A 15 -4.54 4.68 -2.29
CA GLY A 15 -5.80 3.96 -2.39
C GLY A 15 -6.43 4.01 -3.79
N PRO A 16 -7.48 3.20 -4.04
CA PRO A 16 -8.07 2.22 -3.12
C PRO A 16 -7.46 0.81 -3.18
N SER A 17 -6.67 0.48 -4.21
CA SER A 17 -6.21 -0.91 -4.42
C SER A 17 -4.74 -1.01 -4.85
N SER A 18 -4.00 -1.92 -4.21
CA SER A 18 -2.63 -2.20 -4.62
C SER A 18 -2.57 -2.88 -5.99
N SER A 19 -3.51 -3.79 -6.30
CA SER A 19 -3.53 -4.53 -7.57
C SER A 19 -4.25 -3.76 -8.69
N HIS A 20 -5.28 -2.98 -8.36
CA HIS A 20 -6.11 -2.30 -9.37
C HIS A 20 -5.78 -0.82 -9.51
N THR A 21 -5.06 -0.20 -8.57
CA THR A 21 -4.63 1.21 -8.67
C THR A 21 -3.12 1.29 -8.84
N MET A 22 -2.34 0.80 -7.88
CA MET A 22 -0.88 0.93 -7.93
C MET A 22 -0.23 0.09 -9.05
N GLY A 23 -0.73 -1.13 -9.29
CA GLY A 23 -0.26 -2.00 -10.36
C GLY A 23 -0.37 -1.35 -11.75
N PRO A 24 -1.57 -0.96 -12.21
CA PRO A 24 -1.77 -0.24 -13.46
C PRO A 24 -0.94 1.03 -13.60
N TRP A 25 -0.81 1.80 -12.52
CA TRP A 25 0.01 3.01 -12.52
C TRP A 25 1.50 2.70 -12.72
N ASN A 26 2.03 1.68 -12.04
CA ASN A 26 3.40 1.20 -12.24
C ASN A 26 3.62 0.67 -13.65
N ALA A 27 2.66 -0.09 -14.20
CA ALA A 27 2.75 -0.62 -15.56
C ALA A 27 2.81 0.49 -16.61
N ALA A 28 1.99 1.54 -16.45
CA ALA A 28 2.05 2.72 -17.31
C ALA A 28 3.42 3.41 -17.25
N LYS A 29 4.00 3.54 -16.04
CA LYS A 29 5.36 4.07 -15.88
C LYS A 29 6.41 3.19 -16.56
N MET A 30 6.37 1.88 -16.33
CA MET A 30 7.29 0.92 -16.96
C MET A 30 7.20 0.97 -18.49
N PHE A 31 6.00 1.16 -19.02
CA PHE A 31 5.78 1.31 -20.46
C PHE A 31 6.36 2.62 -21.00
N LEU A 32 6.16 3.75 -20.30
CA LEU A 32 6.80 5.01 -20.68
C LEU A 32 8.32 4.89 -20.65
N ASP A 33 8.89 4.23 -19.64
CA ASP A 33 10.34 4.01 -19.53
C ASP A 33 10.85 3.13 -20.68
N LEU A 34 10.11 2.08 -21.07
CA LEU A 34 10.42 1.24 -22.23
C LEU A 34 10.46 2.07 -23.52
N VAL A 35 9.45 2.92 -23.72
CA VAL A 35 9.34 3.78 -24.91
C VAL A 35 10.49 4.78 -24.96
N LYS A 36 10.79 5.45 -23.83
CA LYS A 36 11.87 6.45 -23.71
C LYS A 36 13.27 5.88 -23.97
N ARG A 37 13.49 4.57 -23.81
CA ARG A 37 14.80 3.94 -24.12
C ARG A 37 15.11 3.95 -25.61
N ASN A 38 14.10 3.83 -26.45
CA ASN A 38 14.29 3.60 -27.89
C ASN A 38 13.73 4.74 -28.76
N HIS A 39 12.81 5.56 -28.24
CA HIS A 39 12.14 6.62 -28.98
C HIS A 39 11.92 7.88 -28.12
N ALA A 40 11.87 9.04 -28.77
CA ALA A 40 11.45 10.29 -28.13
C ALA A 40 9.91 10.36 -28.05
N LEU A 41 9.37 10.73 -26.87
CA LEU A 41 7.93 10.90 -26.69
C LEU A 41 7.33 11.98 -27.59
N GLN A 42 8.13 12.91 -28.09
CA GLN A 42 7.69 13.97 -29.00
C GLN A 42 7.17 13.45 -30.34
N ASN A 43 7.60 12.25 -30.76
CA ASN A 43 7.20 11.61 -32.01
C ASN A 43 5.97 10.70 -31.85
N VAL A 44 5.33 10.72 -30.67
CA VAL A 44 4.13 9.91 -30.41
C VAL A 44 2.92 10.60 -31.03
N LYS A 45 2.21 9.84 -31.86
CA LYS A 45 0.96 10.25 -32.49
C LYS A 45 -0.24 9.90 -31.61
N GLU A 46 -0.32 8.65 -31.16
CA GLU A 46 -1.45 8.13 -30.38
C GLU A 46 -0.98 7.14 -29.31
N VAL A 47 -1.73 7.07 -28.20
CA VAL A 47 -1.50 6.14 -27.09
C VAL A 47 -2.80 5.43 -26.74
N PHE A 48 -2.72 4.13 -26.51
CA PHE A 48 -3.83 3.27 -26.16
C PHE A 48 -3.49 2.47 -24.90
N VAL A 49 -4.50 2.26 -24.08
CA VAL A 49 -4.46 1.37 -22.92
C VAL A 49 -5.75 0.57 -22.85
N GLU A 50 -5.61 -0.74 -22.77
CA GLU A 50 -6.73 -1.67 -22.62
C GLU A 50 -6.53 -2.52 -21.37
N PHE A 51 -7.54 -2.53 -20.51
CA PHE A 51 -7.57 -3.36 -19.31
C PHE A 51 -8.49 -4.56 -19.54
N PHE A 52 -8.13 -5.72 -18.99
CA PHE A 52 -8.81 -7.00 -19.22
C PHE A 52 -9.26 -7.67 -17.92
N GLY A 53 -10.15 -8.65 -18.03
CA GLY A 53 -10.51 -9.55 -16.93
C GLY A 53 -11.01 -8.84 -15.68
N SER A 54 -10.45 -9.17 -14.51
CA SER A 54 -10.87 -8.59 -13.23
C SER A 54 -10.59 -7.09 -13.15
N LEU A 55 -9.46 -6.62 -13.72
CA LEU A 55 -9.11 -5.20 -13.77
C LEU A 55 -10.16 -4.38 -14.51
N ALA A 56 -10.71 -4.89 -15.61
CA ALA A 56 -11.75 -4.21 -16.37
C ALA A 56 -13.10 -4.22 -15.66
N LYS A 57 -13.47 -5.35 -15.03
CA LYS A 57 -14.77 -5.53 -14.37
C LYS A 57 -14.94 -4.60 -13.18
N THR A 58 -13.91 -4.46 -12.34
CA THR A 58 -13.95 -3.62 -11.14
C THR A 58 -13.22 -2.29 -11.31
N GLY A 59 -12.74 -2.00 -12.53
CA GLY A 59 -11.78 -0.92 -12.77
C GLY A 59 -12.26 0.47 -12.41
N VAL A 60 -13.52 0.80 -12.68
CA VAL A 60 -14.10 2.11 -12.29
C VAL A 60 -14.17 2.26 -10.77
N GLY A 61 -14.56 1.19 -10.06
CA GLY A 61 -14.67 1.21 -8.59
C GLY A 61 -13.32 1.32 -7.90
N HIS A 62 -12.27 0.72 -8.48
CA HIS A 62 -10.91 0.77 -7.94
C HIS A 62 -10.01 1.85 -8.57
N GLY A 63 -10.55 2.64 -9.51
CA GLY A 63 -9.81 3.66 -10.26
C GLY A 63 -8.66 3.13 -11.11
N THR A 64 -8.81 1.95 -11.70
CA THR A 64 -7.85 1.41 -12.70
C THR A 64 -7.72 2.36 -13.89
N ASP A 65 -8.83 2.94 -14.33
CA ASP A 65 -8.86 3.91 -15.41
C ASP A 65 -8.14 5.22 -15.03
N ILE A 66 -8.37 5.70 -13.82
CA ILE A 66 -7.68 6.86 -13.22
C ILE A 66 -6.17 6.59 -13.16
N ALA A 67 -5.78 5.43 -12.63
CA ALA A 67 -4.38 5.03 -12.51
C ALA A 67 -3.69 4.93 -13.89
N GLY A 68 -4.37 4.39 -14.89
CA GLY A 68 -3.88 4.35 -16.27
C GLY A 68 -3.63 5.74 -16.84
N MET A 69 -4.59 6.66 -16.70
CA MET A 69 -4.47 8.04 -17.18
C MET A 69 -3.36 8.82 -16.47
N LEU A 70 -3.28 8.75 -15.15
CA LEU A 70 -2.26 9.47 -14.39
C LEU A 70 -0.86 8.87 -14.58
N GLY A 71 -0.76 7.54 -14.65
CA GLY A 71 0.48 6.85 -14.98
C GLY A 71 1.01 7.21 -16.36
N LEU A 72 0.14 7.24 -17.38
CA LEU A 72 0.51 7.70 -18.72
C LEU A 72 0.86 9.19 -18.75
N SER A 73 0.30 9.99 -17.84
CA SER A 73 0.68 11.41 -17.69
C SER A 73 2.07 11.61 -17.04
N GLY A 74 2.75 10.53 -16.63
CA GLY A 74 4.04 10.58 -15.94
C GLY A 74 3.95 10.93 -14.46
N GLU A 75 2.75 10.96 -13.88
CA GLU A 75 2.57 11.23 -12.46
C GLU A 75 3.11 10.08 -11.59
N ASN A 76 3.57 10.41 -10.38
CA ASN A 76 4.03 9.42 -9.41
C ASN A 76 3.07 9.35 -8.23
N PHE A 77 2.39 8.21 -8.05
CA PHE A 77 1.41 8.03 -6.97
C PHE A 77 2.01 8.25 -5.57
N ARG A 78 3.33 8.10 -5.38
CA ARG A 78 3.99 8.35 -4.09
C ARG A 78 3.99 9.83 -3.74
N THR A 79 4.12 10.71 -4.75
CA THR A 79 4.37 12.15 -4.56
C THR A 79 3.24 13.05 -5.07
N ILE A 80 2.28 12.52 -5.84
CA ILE A 80 1.16 13.30 -6.40
C ILE A 80 0.34 13.99 -5.30
N ASP A 81 -0.11 15.22 -5.56
CA ASP A 81 -1.12 15.85 -4.70
C ASP A 81 -2.47 15.15 -4.89
N THR A 82 -2.86 14.32 -3.93
CA THR A 82 -4.08 13.51 -3.99
C THR A 82 -5.35 14.36 -4.08
N ASN A 83 -5.31 15.63 -3.66
CA ASN A 83 -6.46 16.53 -3.78
C ASN A 83 -6.71 17.01 -5.22
N LYS A 84 -5.73 16.86 -6.12
CA LYS A 84 -5.81 17.29 -7.53
C LYS A 84 -6.12 16.16 -8.50
N ILE A 85 -6.28 14.93 -8.00
CA ILE A 85 -6.57 13.76 -8.84
C ILE A 85 -7.86 13.96 -9.63
N ASP A 86 -8.95 14.32 -8.95
CA ASP A 86 -10.26 14.49 -9.60
C ASP A 86 -10.24 15.61 -10.65
N GLU A 87 -9.57 16.74 -10.35
CA GLU A 87 -9.40 17.85 -11.28
C GLU A 87 -8.61 17.43 -12.54
N LYS A 88 -7.49 16.73 -12.37
CA LYS A 88 -6.65 16.25 -13.49
C LYS A 88 -7.42 15.29 -14.39
N ILE A 89 -8.17 14.36 -13.81
CA ILE A 89 -8.97 13.40 -14.58
C ILE A 89 -10.13 14.09 -15.30
N ALA A 90 -10.82 15.03 -14.64
CA ALA A 90 -11.87 15.82 -15.26
C ALA A 90 -11.34 16.60 -16.47
N LYS A 91 -10.14 17.19 -16.35
CA LYS A 91 -9.47 17.90 -17.43
C LYS A 91 -9.17 16.99 -18.64
N ILE A 92 -8.55 15.82 -18.42
CA ILE A 92 -8.26 14.85 -19.50
C ILE A 92 -9.54 14.45 -20.23
N ARG A 93 -10.62 14.17 -19.49
CA ARG A 93 -11.91 13.77 -20.08
C ARG A 93 -12.58 14.91 -20.87
N ALA A 94 -12.50 16.13 -20.38
CA ALA A 94 -13.11 17.30 -21.02
C ALA A 94 -12.35 17.73 -22.28
N GLU A 95 -11.01 17.77 -22.22
CA GLU A 95 -10.15 18.20 -23.33
C GLU A 95 -9.91 17.09 -24.36
N GLN A 96 -10.20 15.84 -24.02
CA GLN A 96 -9.95 14.67 -24.86
C GLN A 96 -8.48 14.55 -25.31
N GLN A 97 -7.56 14.97 -24.44
CA GLN A 97 -6.13 14.93 -24.64
C GLN A 97 -5.42 14.59 -23.33
N ILE A 98 -4.24 13.97 -23.44
CA ILE A 98 -3.38 13.66 -22.30
C ILE A 98 -1.97 14.22 -22.53
N LEU A 99 -1.35 14.71 -21.45
CA LEU A 99 0.05 15.12 -21.46
C LEU A 99 0.93 13.89 -21.20
N LEU A 100 1.22 13.13 -22.25
CA LEU A 100 1.97 11.89 -22.18
C LEU A 100 3.36 12.12 -21.59
N GLY A 101 3.66 11.38 -20.51
CA GLY A 101 4.92 11.44 -19.77
C GLY A 101 5.28 12.82 -19.22
N GLY A 102 4.34 13.77 -19.15
CA GLY A 102 4.60 15.15 -18.78
C GLY A 102 5.18 16.02 -19.91
N GLU A 103 5.31 15.49 -21.13
CA GLU A 103 6.14 16.08 -22.19
C GLU A 103 5.39 16.39 -23.49
N ARG A 104 4.40 15.58 -23.88
CA ARG A 104 3.74 15.66 -25.20
C ARG A 104 2.24 15.54 -25.07
N TRP A 105 1.51 16.55 -25.57
CA TRP A 105 0.06 16.45 -25.72
C TRP A 105 -0.31 15.53 -26.89
N VAL A 106 -1.13 14.53 -26.62
CA VAL A 106 -1.67 13.60 -27.63
C VAL A 106 -3.18 13.45 -27.47
N PRO A 107 -3.92 13.17 -28.55
CA PRO A 107 -5.33 12.81 -28.47
C PRO A 107 -5.56 11.66 -27.49
N PHE A 108 -6.55 11.81 -26.61
CA PHE A 108 -6.91 10.81 -25.61
C PHE A 108 -8.39 10.89 -25.23
N VAL A 109 -9.18 10.10 -25.93
CA VAL A 109 -10.63 9.96 -25.75
C VAL A 109 -10.93 8.73 -24.88
N TYR A 110 -11.54 8.95 -23.72
CA TYR A 110 -12.00 7.88 -22.83
C TYR A 110 -13.04 6.99 -23.55
N GLY A 111 -12.87 5.66 -23.48
CA GLY A 111 -13.71 4.70 -24.21
C GLY A 111 -13.20 4.34 -25.61
N HIS A 112 -12.24 5.11 -26.16
CA HIS A 112 -11.56 4.78 -27.41
C HIS A 112 -10.07 4.48 -27.18
N HIS A 113 -9.36 5.40 -26.53
CA HIS A 113 -7.94 5.24 -26.20
C HIS A 113 -7.73 4.50 -24.88
N LEU A 114 -8.68 4.64 -23.94
CA LEU A 114 -8.76 3.83 -22.73
C LEU A 114 -9.98 2.93 -22.81
N ILE A 115 -9.76 1.62 -22.84
CA ILE A 115 -10.81 0.61 -22.94
C ILE A 115 -10.80 -0.30 -21.71
N LEU A 116 -11.97 -0.50 -21.11
CA LEU A 116 -12.19 -1.49 -20.05
C LEU A 116 -12.88 -2.72 -20.67
N ASN A 117 -12.09 -3.70 -21.09
CA ASN A 117 -12.58 -4.90 -21.74
C ASN A 117 -13.05 -5.95 -20.72
N LYS A 118 -14.34 -5.92 -20.39
CA LYS A 118 -14.95 -6.78 -19.37
C LYS A 118 -15.17 -8.23 -19.83
N GLU A 119 -15.19 -8.46 -21.14
CA GLU A 119 -15.52 -9.76 -21.74
C GLU A 119 -14.27 -10.60 -22.03
N LYS A 120 -13.16 -9.95 -22.39
CA LYS A 120 -11.90 -10.64 -22.67
C LYS A 120 -11.00 -10.71 -21.43
N SER A 121 -10.24 -11.79 -21.34
CA SER A 121 -9.17 -11.98 -20.36
C SER A 121 -7.88 -12.36 -21.09
N LEU A 122 -6.74 -12.03 -20.51
CA LEU A 122 -5.44 -12.48 -21.02
C LEU A 122 -5.06 -13.81 -20.37
N ASP A 123 -4.33 -14.65 -21.09
CA ASP A 123 -4.10 -16.06 -20.71
C ASP A 123 -3.25 -16.24 -19.44
N PHE A 124 -2.36 -15.28 -19.13
CA PHE A 124 -1.38 -15.45 -18.05
C PHE A 124 -1.93 -15.13 -16.65
N HIS A 125 -2.72 -14.07 -16.50
CA HIS A 125 -3.27 -13.66 -15.22
C HIS A 125 -4.55 -12.82 -15.41
N PRO A 126 -5.58 -12.96 -14.54
CA PRO A 126 -6.86 -12.26 -14.69
C PRO A 126 -6.77 -10.72 -14.62
N ASN A 127 -5.68 -10.18 -14.06
CA ASN A 127 -5.39 -8.75 -14.01
C ASN A 127 -4.44 -8.35 -15.15
N GLY A 128 -4.89 -8.53 -16.39
CA GLY A 128 -4.12 -8.19 -17.59
C GLY A 128 -4.35 -6.76 -18.08
N MET A 129 -3.32 -6.16 -18.66
CA MET A 129 -3.40 -4.85 -19.31
C MET A 129 -2.43 -4.78 -20.49
N ILE A 130 -2.81 -4.05 -21.53
CA ILE A 130 -1.99 -3.84 -22.72
C ILE A 130 -1.84 -2.34 -22.93
N PHE A 131 -0.60 -1.88 -23.07
CA PHE A 131 -0.28 -0.52 -23.48
C PHE A 131 0.27 -0.52 -24.90
N LYS A 132 -0.16 0.45 -25.70
CA LYS A 132 0.28 0.58 -27.09
C LYS A 132 0.51 2.05 -27.45
N ILE A 133 1.59 2.33 -28.15
CA ILE A 133 1.90 3.65 -28.72
C ILE A 133 2.09 3.50 -30.23
N ILE A 134 1.59 4.48 -30.97
CA ILE A 134 1.81 4.65 -32.40
C ILE A 134 2.58 5.96 -32.61
N PHE A 135 3.68 5.88 -33.34
CA PHE A 135 4.53 7.04 -33.65
C PHE A 135 4.13 7.69 -34.98
N ASP A 136 4.62 8.91 -35.20
CA ASP A 136 4.37 9.68 -36.43
C ASP A 136 4.91 9.00 -37.70
N ASN A 137 5.96 8.19 -37.57
CA ASN A 137 6.54 7.40 -38.66
C ASN A 137 5.79 6.07 -38.93
N GLY A 138 4.77 5.75 -38.13
CA GLY A 138 4.00 4.51 -38.22
C GLY A 138 4.55 3.36 -37.38
N ASP A 139 5.67 3.53 -36.68
CA ASP A 139 6.17 2.53 -35.75
C ASP A 139 5.17 2.29 -34.62
N VAL A 140 5.15 1.07 -34.11
CA VAL A 140 4.24 0.65 -33.04
C VAL A 140 5.03 -0.08 -31.96
N ILE A 141 4.82 0.34 -30.72
CA ILE A 141 5.25 -0.40 -29.53
C ILE A 141 4.01 -0.85 -28.79
N SER A 142 3.94 -2.13 -28.44
CA SER A 142 2.86 -2.72 -27.66
C SER A 142 3.44 -3.67 -26.62
N GLN A 143 2.98 -3.59 -25.38
CA GLN A 143 3.46 -4.44 -24.29
C GLN A 143 2.32 -4.89 -23.38
N ASP A 144 2.32 -6.20 -23.10
CA ASP A 144 1.43 -6.83 -22.12
C ASP A 144 2.04 -6.75 -20.72
N TYR A 145 1.23 -6.36 -19.74
CA TYR A 145 1.56 -6.36 -18.31
C TYR A 145 0.47 -7.05 -17.49
N TYR A 146 0.87 -7.55 -16.32
CA TYR A 146 -0.01 -8.25 -15.39
C TYR A 146 0.21 -7.74 -13.97
N SER A 147 -0.87 -7.32 -13.30
CA SER A 147 -0.76 -6.97 -11.87
C SER A 147 -0.99 -8.18 -10.98
N VAL A 148 0.10 -8.65 -10.36
CA VAL A 148 0.16 -9.91 -9.60
C VAL A 148 -0.08 -9.74 -8.08
N GLY A 149 -0.42 -8.53 -7.63
CA GLY A 149 -0.72 -8.22 -6.21
C GLY A 149 0.33 -7.33 -5.54
N GLY A 150 -0.02 -6.66 -4.44
CA GLY A 150 0.90 -5.81 -3.65
C GLY A 150 1.53 -4.62 -4.39
N GLY A 151 0.97 -4.23 -5.56
CA GLY A 151 1.51 -3.20 -6.44
C GLY A 151 2.58 -3.67 -7.42
N PHE A 152 2.89 -4.97 -7.45
CA PHE A 152 3.86 -5.56 -8.37
C PHE A 152 3.25 -5.80 -9.76
N VAL A 153 4.10 -5.69 -10.79
CA VAL A 153 3.75 -5.84 -12.20
C VAL A 153 4.74 -6.78 -12.86
N ALA A 154 4.24 -7.76 -13.62
CA ALA A 154 5.03 -8.69 -14.42
C ALA A 154 4.75 -8.48 -15.91
N THR A 155 5.70 -8.84 -16.77
CA THR A 155 5.50 -8.96 -18.23
C THR A 155 5.50 -10.44 -18.63
N LYS A 156 5.02 -10.76 -19.84
CA LYS A 156 5.05 -12.15 -20.38
C LYS A 156 6.46 -12.67 -20.60
N GLU A 157 7.40 -11.77 -20.89
CA GLU A 157 8.78 -12.09 -21.27
C GLU A 157 9.73 -12.02 -20.05
N ASP A 158 9.32 -11.36 -18.96
CA ASP A 158 10.04 -11.38 -17.70
C ASP A 158 9.82 -12.71 -16.95
N ASN A 159 10.66 -13.69 -17.26
CA ASN A 159 11.18 -14.61 -16.26
C ASN A 159 12.31 -13.96 -15.40
N SER A 160 12.52 -12.64 -15.52
CA SER A 160 13.62 -11.89 -14.87
C SER A 160 13.39 -11.58 -13.39
N MET A 161 12.65 -12.43 -12.66
CA MET A 161 12.71 -12.44 -11.19
C MET A 161 14.11 -12.86 -10.67
N GLU A 162 15.05 -13.17 -11.56
CA GLU A 162 16.40 -13.64 -11.20
C GLU A 162 17.44 -12.51 -11.01
N ASP A 163 17.25 -11.30 -11.56
CA ASP A 163 18.33 -10.30 -11.64
C ASP A 163 18.46 -9.35 -10.43
N ARG A 164 17.62 -9.50 -9.39
CA ARG A 164 17.71 -8.72 -8.14
C ARG A 164 17.53 -9.56 -6.88
N CYS A 165 17.94 -10.82 -6.91
CA CYS A 165 17.84 -11.70 -5.74
C CYS A 165 18.86 -11.27 -4.66
N ILE A 166 18.49 -10.29 -3.83
CA ILE A 166 19.25 -9.94 -2.63
C ILE A 166 19.00 -11.03 -1.61
N ARG A 167 20.08 -11.62 -1.10
CA ARG A 167 20.05 -12.59 -0.02
C ARG A 167 20.58 -11.94 1.24
N THR A 168 19.76 -11.92 2.28
CA THR A 168 20.18 -11.35 3.57
C THR A 168 21.19 -12.24 4.29
N LEU A 169 21.90 -11.67 5.26
CA LEU A 169 22.88 -12.37 6.10
C LEU A 169 22.24 -13.53 6.88
N TYR A 170 21.02 -13.33 7.38
CA TYR A 170 20.28 -14.29 8.21
C TYR A 170 18.88 -14.53 7.61
N PRO A 171 18.80 -15.27 6.49
CA PRO A 171 17.56 -15.40 5.74
C PRO A 171 16.50 -16.17 6.54
N CYS A 172 15.39 -15.50 6.83
CA CYS A 172 14.26 -16.08 7.54
C CYS A 172 13.14 -16.41 6.55
N HIS A 173 12.85 -17.70 6.37
CA HIS A 173 11.77 -18.18 5.50
C HIS A 173 10.60 -18.74 6.32
N HIS A 174 10.85 -19.23 7.52
CA HIS A 174 9.85 -19.74 8.47
C HIS A 174 10.04 -19.09 9.84
N GLY A 175 9.00 -19.10 10.68
CA GLY A 175 9.12 -18.61 12.06
C GLY A 175 10.21 -19.32 12.87
N SER A 176 10.48 -20.60 12.58
CA SER A 176 11.57 -21.36 13.19
C SER A 176 12.97 -20.84 12.82
N ASP A 177 13.13 -20.23 11.64
CA ASP A 177 14.39 -19.62 11.23
C ASP A 177 14.71 -18.40 12.09
N ILE A 178 13.70 -17.58 12.43
CA ILE A 178 13.85 -16.43 13.33
C ILE A 178 14.39 -16.91 14.68
N LEU A 179 13.72 -17.89 15.31
CA LEU A 179 14.16 -18.42 16.61
C LEU A 179 15.58 -18.98 16.57
N LYS A 180 15.90 -19.73 15.51
CA LYS A 180 17.25 -20.26 15.28
C LYS A 180 18.31 -19.17 15.19
N TYR A 181 18.05 -18.08 14.45
CA TYR A 181 19.03 -17.00 14.31
C TYR A 181 19.13 -16.12 15.56
N ILE A 182 18.03 -15.90 16.26
CA ILE A 182 18.01 -15.24 17.57
C ILE A 182 18.92 -15.99 18.55
N GLU A 183 18.77 -17.31 18.65
CA GLU A 183 19.62 -18.14 19.52
C GLU A 183 21.08 -18.11 19.08
N LYS A 184 21.34 -18.31 17.77
CA LYS A 184 22.69 -18.31 17.20
C LYS A 184 23.44 -17.00 17.46
N LEU A 185 22.75 -15.87 17.34
CA LEU A 185 23.32 -14.53 17.49
C LEU A 185 23.24 -13.99 18.92
N LYS A 186 22.63 -14.75 19.85
CA LYS A 186 22.38 -14.35 21.24
C LYS A 186 21.64 -13.02 21.34
N LEU A 187 20.65 -12.83 20.47
CA LEU A 187 19.78 -11.67 20.46
C LEU A 187 18.59 -11.90 21.40
N ASN A 188 18.01 -10.81 21.92
CA ASN A 188 16.81 -10.89 22.77
C ASN A 188 15.53 -10.46 22.03
N LYS A 189 15.67 -9.76 20.90
CA LYS A 189 14.60 -9.10 20.16
C LYS A 189 14.63 -9.48 18.69
N ILE A 190 13.46 -9.68 18.10
CA ILE A 190 13.33 -9.95 16.66
C ILE A 190 13.78 -8.72 15.85
N SER A 191 13.48 -7.52 16.34
CA SER A 191 13.86 -6.28 15.65
C SER A 191 15.36 -6.16 15.38
N ASP A 192 16.21 -6.67 16.29
CA ASP A 192 17.67 -6.60 16.14
C ASP A 192 18.18 -7.51 15.02
N LEU A 193 17.57 -8.68 14.86
CA LEU A 193 17.84 -9.59 13.74
C LEU A 193 17.39 -8.95 12.42
N VAL A 194 16.21 -8.33 12.42
CA VAL A 194 15.66 -7.68 11.23
C VAL A 194 16.53 -6.50 10.80
N PHE A 195 17.06 -5.71 11.74
CA PHE A 195 18.02 -4.64 11.42
C PHE A 195 19.24 -5.18 10.65
N GLN A 196 19.85 -6.26 11.14
CA GLN A 196 21.02 -6.87 10.47
C GLN A 196 20.68 -7.41 9.08
N ASN A 197 19.45 -7.90 8.87
CA ASN A 197 18.99 -8.32 7.56
C ASN A 197 18.75 -7.12 6.63
N GLU A 198 18.15 -6.03 7.13
CA GLU A 198 17.86 -4.82 6.37
C GLU A 198 19.12 -4.11 5.85
N GLU A 199 20.28 -4.30 6.52
CA GLU A 199 21.60 -3.87 6.06
C GLU A 199 22.00 -4.38 4.68
N SER A 200 21.33 -5.43 4.19
CA SER A 200 21.53 -5.95 2.83
C SER A 200 20.96 -5.04 1.74
N TRP A 201 20.04 -4.13 2.09
CA TRP A 201 19.43 -3.18 1.16
C TRP A 201 19.79 -1.72 1.44
N ARG A 202 20.01 -1.36 2.71
CA ARG A 202 20.28 0.02 3.14
C ARG A 202 20.87 0.05 4.54
N THR A 203 21.50 1.15 4.91
CA THR A 203 22.09 1.31 6.25
C THR A 203 21.04 1.27 7.37
N GLN A 204 21.48 1.05 8.61
CA GLN A 204 20.57 1.11 9.77
C GLN A 204 19.92 2.49 9.92
N GLU A 205 20.66 3.56 9.64
CA GLU A 205 20.13 4.92 9.73
C GLU A 205 19.02 5.17 8.69
N GLU A 206 19.23 4.76 7.44
CA GLU A 206 18.19 4.82 6.40
C GLU A 206 16.98 3.95 6.75
N THR A 207 17.19 2.82 7.43
CA THR A 207 16.10 1.96 7.92
C THR A 207 15.28 2.66 9.01
N ARG A 208 15.94 3.32 9.96
CA ARG A 208 15.28 4.12 11.01
C ARG A 208 14.47 5.27 10.39
N GLN A 209 15.08 6.03 9.49
CA GLN A 209 14.44 7.17 8.83
C GLN A 209 13.21 6.74 8.04
N LYS A 210 13.27 5.63 7.30
CA LYS A 210 12.10 5.08 6.59
C LYS A 210 10.95 4.69 7.52
N ALA A 211 11.25 4.05 8.66
CA ALA A 211 10.22 3.70 9.63
C ALA A 211 9.53 4.96 10.19
N LEU A 212 10.30 6.01 10.50
CA LEU A 212 9.74 7.28 10.96
C LEU A 212 8.97 8.04 9.87
N GLU A 213 9.40 7.96 8.62
CA GLU A 213 8.65 8.50 7.47
C GLU A 213 7.29 7.81 7.32
N ILE A 214 7.25 6.47 7.44
CA ILE A 214 6.01 5.69 7.43
C ILE A 214 5.10 6.14 8.58
N TRP A 215 5.65 6.30 9.78
CA TRP A 215 4.89 6.78 10.93
C TRP A 215 4.31 8.18 10.73
N ASP A 216 5.07 9.12 10.16
CA ASP A 216 4.54 10.45 9.91
C ASP A 216 3.41 10.44 8.87
N ASN A 217 3.55 9.61 7.83
CA ASN A 217 2.48 9.38 6.85
C ASN A 217 1.24 8.71 7.45
N ILE A 218 1.39 7.83 8.45
CA ILE A 218 0.27 7.25 9.20
C ILE A 218 -0.51 8.37 9.91
N LYS A 219 0.18 9.22 10.66
CA LYS A 219 -0.47 10.35 11.36
C LYS A 219 -1.13 11.30 10.38
N ASP A 220 -0.48 11.63 9.26
CA ASP A 220 -1.05 12.47 8.20
C ASP A 220 -2.31 11.88 7.59
N CYS A 221 -2.31 10.57 7.30
CA CYS A 221 -3.45 9.86 6.75
C CYS A 221 -4.65 9.93 7.69
N VAL A 222 -4.44 9.58 8.97
CA VAL A 222 -5.51 9.65 9.98
C VAL A 222 -6.02 11.07 10.12
N TYR A 223 -5.11 12.04 10.27
CA TYR A 223 -5.45 13.46 10.42
C TYR A 223 -6.26 14.01 9.24
N LYS A 224 -5.90 13.68 7.99
CA LYS A 224 -6.69 14.09 6.82
C LYS A 224 -8.10 13.53 6.87
N SER A 225 -8.24 12.25 7.19
CA SER A 225 -9.54 11.57 7.20
C SER A 225 -10.51 12.14 8.23
N ILE A 226 -10.04 12.35 9.47
CA ILE A 226 -10.90 12.86 10.55
C ILE A 226 -11.38 14.30 10.32
N ASN A 227 -10.73 15.04 9.41
CA ASN A 227 -11.13 16.38 9.01
C ASN A 227 -11.96 16.40 7.72
N LYS A 228 -12.28 15.23 7.15
CA LYS A 228 -13.03 15.10 5.90
C LYS A 228 -14.38 14.45 6.14
N LYS A 229 -15.45 15.20 5.88
CA LYS A 229 -16.83 14.70 5.90
C LYS A 229 -17.30 14.38 4.48
N GLY A 230 -18.39 13.63 4.37
CA GLY A 230 -19.06 13.35 3.11
C GLY A 230 -19.24 11.86 2.82
N ILE A 231 -19.53 11.56 1.56
CA ILE A 231 -19.82 10.21 1.07
C ILE A 231 -18.58 9.69 0.33
N LEU A 232 -18.22 8.43 0.56
CA LEU A 232 -17.13 7.76 -0.15
C LEU A 232 -17.51 7.53 -1.63
N PRO A 233 -16.54 7.63 -2.55
CA PRO A 233 -16.78 7.35 -3.96
C PRO A 233 -17.10 5.85 -4.17
N GLY A 234 -17.58 5.49 -5.37
CA GLY A 234 -17.89 4.09 -5.73
C GLY A 234 -19.38 3.73 -5.76
N GLY A 235 -20.29 4.67 -5.51
CA GLY A 235 -21.73 4.51 -5.77
C GLY A 235 -22.52 3.72 -4.71
N LEU A 236 -21.88 3.30 -3.62
CA LEU A 236 -22.52 2.57 -2.51
C LEU A 236 -23.12 3.49 -1.44
N ASN A 237 -23.03 4.81 -1.59
CA ASN A 237 -23.53 5.81 -0.64
C ASN A 237 -23.02 5.62 0.81
N VAL A 238 -21.80 5.11 0.97
CA VAL A 238 -21.19 4.90 2.28
C VAL A 238 -20.71 6.24 2.85
N THR A 239 -21.22 6.61 4.02
CA THR A 239 -20.85 7.87 4.69
C THR A 239 -19.54 7.70 5.47
N ARG A 240 -18.69 8.73 5.43
CA ARG A 240 -17.50 8.81 6.30
C ARG A 240 -17.91 8.95 7.75
N ARG A 241 -17.32 8.15 8.63
CA ARG A 241 -17.61 8.07 10.06
C ARG A 241 -16.46 8.55 10.94
N ALA A 242 -15.22 8.49 10.45
CA ALA A 242 -14.06 8.85 11.26
C ALA A 242 -14.12 10.28 11.80
N SER A 243 -14.55 11.24 10.97
CA SER A 243 -14.69 12.64 11.38
C SER A 243 -15.67 12.83 12.53
N GLU A 244 -16.87 12.23 12.44
CA GLU A 244 -17.88 12.32 13.49
C GLU A 244 -17.46 11.58 14.76
N MET A 245 -16.77 10.43 14.64
CA MET A 245 -16.23 9.71 15.78
C MET A 245 -15.18 10.54 16.54
N ASN A 246 -14.27 11.19 15.82
CA ASN A 246 -13.27 12.08 16.39
C ASN A 246 -13.91 13.26 17.13
N GLU A 247 -14.91 13.92 16.52
CA GLU A 247 -15.66 15.02 17.15
C GLU A 247 -16.35 14.58 18.45
N ARG A 248 -16.96 13.39 18.46
CA ARG A 248 -17.63 12.84 19.65
C ARG A 248 -16.65 12.45 20.76
N LEU A 249 -15.45 11.99 20.41
CA LEU A 249 -14.42 11.59 21.38
C LEU A 249 -13.73 12.81 22.00
N LEU A 250 -13.37 13.82 21.19
CA LEU A 250 -12.69 15.02 21.67
C LEU A 250 -13.65 16.05 22.30
N GLY A 251 -14.95 15.97 22.02
CA GLY A 251 -15.96 16.87 22.56
C GLY A 251 -15.78 18.31 22.08
N THR A 252 -15.60 19.25 23.00
CA THR A 252 -15.48 20.70 22.71
C THR A 252 -14.05 21.15 22.40
N GLN A 253 -13.08 20.23 22.34
CA GLN A 253 -11.69 20.56 22.06
C GLN A 253 -11.49 20.91 20.59
N ILE A 254 -10.66 21.94 20.32
CA ILE A 254 -10.37 22.44 18.97
C ILE A 254 -8.86 22.32 18.73
N TYR A 255 -8.48 21.62 17.66
CA TYR A 255 -7.10 21.50 17.19
C TYR A 255 -6.91 22.21 15.84
N LYS A 256 -5.72 22.76 15.58
CA LYS A 256 -5.42 23.48 14.32
C LYS A 256 -4.52 22.70 13.38
N ASN A 257 -3.73 21.77 13.93
CA ASN A 257 -2.78 20.98 13.18
C ASN A 257 -2.69 19.56 13.73
N LYS A 258 -2.00 18.71 12.97
CA LYS A 258 -1.78 17.28 13.27
C LYS A 258 -1.17 17.05 14.65
N ASN A 259 -0.20 17.86 15.05
CA ASN A 259 0.53 17.66 16.31
C ASN A 259 -0.37 18.03 17.50
N GLU A 260 -1.06 19.17 17.44
CA GLU A 260 -2.05 19.55 18.46
C GLU A 260 -3.14 18.50 18.60
N TRP A 261 -3.67 17.98 17.49
CA TRP A 261 -4.65 16.89 17.51
C TRP A 261 -4.08 15.66 18.21
N PHE A 262 -2.88 15.22 17.81
CA PHE A 262 -2.26 14.03 18.38
C PHE A 262 -2.01 14.15 19.89
N ASP A 263 -1.55 15.31 20.35
CA ASP A 263 -1.35 15.60 21.77
C ASP A 263 -2.67 15.61 22.55
N MET A 264 -3.76 16.11 21.96
CA MET A 264 -5.09 16.04 22.58
C MET A 264 -5.56 14.60 22.76
N VAL A 265 -5.41 13.76 21.74
CA VAL A 265 -5.76 12.32 21.84
C VAL A 265 -4.92 11.64 22.92
N LYS A 266 -3.62 11.96 23.03
CA LYS A 266 -2.73 11.40 24.06
C LYS A 266 -3.15 11.75 25.49
N ASN A 267 -3.72 12.94 25.66
CA ASN A 267 -4.21 13.44 26.95
C ASN A 267 -5.67 13.09 27.25
N ASP A 268 -6.36 12.42 26.32
CA ASP A 268 -7.75 12.00 26.52
C ASP A 268 -7.89 10.91 27.60
N GLN A 269 -9.11 10.75 28.12
CA GLN A 269 -9.41 9.77 29.14
C GLN A 269 -9.17 8.34 28.63
N LYS A 270 -8.34 7.57 29.34
CA LYS A 270 -7.95 6.20 28.96
C LYS A 270 -8.87 5.13 29.56
N THR A 271 -10.17 5.24 29.33
CA THR A 271 -11.10 4.15 29.67
C THR A 271 -11.07 3.07 28.59
N PHE A 272 -11.40 1.82 28.94
CA PHE A 272 -11.50 0.74 27.95
C PHE A 272 -12.42 1.13 26.77
N ASN A 273 -13.58 1.71 27.05
CA ASN A 273 -14.55 2.11 26.03
C ASN A 273 -14.02 3.24 25.10
N SER A 274 -13.36 4.26 25.66
CA SER A 274 -12.78 5.34 24.84
C SER A 274 -11.62 4.82 23.99
N VAL A 275 -10.76 3.96 24.54
CA VAL A 275 -9.65 3.33 23.81
C VAL A 275 -10.16 2.50 22.63
N THR A 276 -11.16 1.63 22.82
CA THR A 276 -11.73 0.83 21.72
C THR A 276 -12.33 1.71 20.62
N LYS A 277 -13.01 2.80 21.00
CA LYS A 277 -13.57 3.76 20.03
C LYS A 277 -12.47 4.49 19.25
N TRP A 278 -11.37 4.88 19.91
CA TRP A 278 -10.22 5.48 19.24
C TRP A 278 -9.54 4.53 18.26
N VAL A 279 -9.31 3.28 18.65
CA VAL A 279 -8.76 2.24 17.74
C VAL A 279 -9.63 2.09 16.50
N SER A 280 -10.95 2.02 16.68
CA SER A 280 -11.91 1.96 15.57
C SER A 280 -11.89 3.23 14.72
N CYS A 281 -11.77 4.40 15.35
CA CYS A 281 -11.65 5.69 14.66
C CYS A 281 -10.40 5.72 13.77
N PHE A 282 -9.25 5.28 14.27
CA PHE A 282 -8.00 5.25 13.50
C PHE A 282 -8.08 4.28 12.33
N ALA A 283 -8.61 3.08 12.54
CA ALA A 283 -8.75 2.08 11.47
C ALA A 283 -9.71 2.56 10.36
N LEU A 284 -10.85 3.14 10.76
CA LEU A 284 -11.82 3.71 9.82
C LEU A 284 -11.24 4.91 9.07
N ALA A 285 -10.51 5.79 9.77
CA ALA A 285 -9.87 6.95 9.16
C ALA A 285 -8.97 6.53 7.99
N VAL A 286 -8.09 5.55 8.20
CA VAL A 286 -7.19 5.07 7.15
C VAL A 286 -7.96 4.38 6.01
N ASN A 287 -8.93 3.54 6.34
CA ASN A 287 -9.72 2.83 5.31
C ASN A 287 -10.61 3.79 4.49
N GLU A 288 -11.10 4.88 5.08
CA GLU A 288 -11.85 5.93 4.40
C GLU A 288 -10.96 6.74 3.44
N GLU A 289 -9.71 7.03 3.82
CA GLU A 289 -8.74 7.65 2.91
C GLU A 289 -8.33 6.70 1.79
N ASN A 290 -8.12 5.42 2.11
CA ASN A 290 -7.87 4.40 1.10
C ASN A 290 -9.01 4.38 0.06
N ALA A 291 -10.27 4.34 0.51
CA ALA A 291 -11.43 4.31 -0.37
C ALA A 291 -11.57 5.55 -1.27
N SER A 292 -10.85 6.64 -1.00
CA SER A 292 -10.96 7.91 -1.74
C SER A 292 -9.67 8.38 -2.42
N PHE A 293 -8.82 7.47 -2.88
CA PHE A 293 -7.53 7.80 -3.51
C PHE A 293 -6.58 8.60 -2.60
N GLY A 294 -6.74 8.50 -1.29
CA GLY A 294 -5.83 9.07 -0.32
C GLY A 294 -4.48 8.36 -0.32
N ARG A 295 -3.44 9.08 0.12
CA ARG A 295 -2.14 8.48 0.40
C ARG A 295 -2.22 7.67 1.69
N ILE A 296 -1.87 6.40 1.61
CA ILE A 296 -2.01 5.43 2.71
C ILE A 296 -0.73 4.59 2.84
N ILE A 297 -0.62 3.84 3.94
CA ILE A 297 0.42 2.83 4.11
C ILE A 297 -0.16 1.47 3.76
N THR A 298 0.42 0.78 2.78
CA THR A 298 0.04 -0.59 2.47
C THR A 298 0.61 -1.51 3.54
N ALA A 299 -0.21 -2.37 4.14
CA ALA A 299 0.26 -3.25 5.21
C ALA A 299 -0.62 -4.51 5.36
N PRO A 300 -0.32 -5.60 4.62
CA PRO A 300 0.56 -5.69 3.46
C PRO A 300 -0.12 -5.20 2.15
N THR A 301 -1.44 -5.03 2.16
CA THR A 301 -2.24 -4.52 1.05
C THR A 301 -2.95 -3.23 1.42
N ASN A 302 -3.56 -2.57 0.44
CA ASN A 302 -4.42 -1.41 0.67
C ASN A 302 -5.70 -1.79 1.43
N GLY A 303 -6.29 -2.95 1.17
CA GLY A 303 -7.53 -3.39 1.80
C GLY A 303 -7.40 -3.58 3.31
N ALA A 304 -6.22 -3.97 3.78
CA ALA A 304 -5.90 -4.14 5.20
C ALA A 304 -5.15 -2.94 5.82
N SER A 305 -5.05 -1.81 5.09
CA SER A 305 -4.19 -0.69 5.48
C SER A 305 -4.52 -0.04 6.82
N GLY A 306 -5.74 -0.19 7.35
CA GLY A 306 -6.13 0.41 8.63
C GLY A 306 -5.60 -0.29 9.89
N VAL A 307 -5.19 -1.55 9.83
CA VAL A 307 -4.89 -2.35 11.05
C VAL A 307 -3.58 -1.91 11.70
N ILE A 308 -2.46 -1.95 10.95
CA ILE A 308 -1.14 -1.54 11.45
C ILE A 308 -1.14 -0.09 11.98
N PRO A 309 -1.67 0.91 11.23
CA PRO A 309 -1.81 2.27 11.73
C PRO A 309 -2.63 2.38 13.02
N ALA A 310 -3.75 1.67 13.13
CA ALA A 310 -4.60 1.75 14.32
C ALA A 310 -3.91 1.20 15.56
N VAL A 311 -3.20 0.07 15.43
CA VAL A 311 -2.47 -0.55 16.56
C VAL A 311 -1.24 0.28 16.94
N LEU A 312 -0.52 0.84 15.97
CA LEU A 312 0.62 1.71 16.25
C LEU A 312 0.17 3.04 16.89
N MET A 313 -0.91 3.66 16.40
CA MET A 313 -1.53 4.82 17.06
C MET A 313 -1.95 4.49 18.49
N TYR A 314 -2.54 3.30 18.72
CA TYR A 314 -2.89 2.84 20.06
C TYR A 314 -1.68 2.77 20.99
N ALA A 315 -0.57 2.15 20.55
CA ALA A 315 0.66 2.07 21.33
C ALA A 315 1.17 3.48 21.70
N GLN A 316 1.26 4.36 20.70
CA GLN A 316 1.85 5.70 20.89
C GLN A 316 1.01 6.63 21.78
N VAL A 317 -0.31 6.44 21.82
CA VAL A 317 -1.25 7.33 22.53
C VAL A 317 -1.63 6.77 23.91
N PHE A 318 -1.90 5.47 23.98
CA PHE A 318 -2.53 4.87 25.16
C PHE A 318 -1.60 4.02 26.02
N THR A 319 -0.39 3.70 25.56
CA THR A 319 0.59 2.91 26.34
C THR A 319 1.86 3.72 26.64
N GLU A 320 2.76 3.10 27.40
CA GLU A 320 4.11 3.63 27.67
C GLU A 320 5.09 3.40 26.51
N PHE A 321 4.73 2.57 25.53
CA PHE A 321 5.54 2.21 24.36
C PHE A 321 5.39 3.27 23.26
N ASN A 322 5.88 4.49 23.55
CA ASN A 322 5.65 5.68 22.74
C ASN A 322 6.92 6.41 22.27
N SER A 323 8.07 5.72 22.30
CA SER A 323 9.33 6.27 21.78
C SER A 323 9.50 6.03 20.28
N GLU A 324 10.41 6.78 19.64
CA GLU A 324 10.81 6.54 18.26
C GLU A 324 11.36 5.12 18.05
N ASP A 325 12.11 4.61 19.03
CA ASP A 325 12.68 3.27 18.99
C ASP A 325 11.57 2.20 19.03
N ASP A 326 10.48 2.43 19.76
CA ASP A 326 9.30 1.55 19.74
C ASP A 326 8.62 1.55 18.37
N ILE A 327 8.44 2.73 17.75
CA ILE A 327 7.87 2.84 16.40
C ILE A 327 8.69 2.02 15.41
N ILE A 328 10.01 2.18 15.44
CA ILE A 328 10.92 1.51 14.52
C ILE A 328 10.84 -0.01 14.73
N ARG A 329 10.98 -0.48 15.97
CA ARG A 329 10.93 -1.93 16.28
C ARG A 329 9.58 -2.55 15.92
N PHE A 330 8.48 -1.85 16.21
CA PHE A 330 7.14 -2.30 15.83
C PHE A 330 7.05 -2.55 14.32
N LEU A 331 7.49 -1.57 13.50
CA LEU A 331 7.39 -1.67 12.04
C LEU A 331 8.33 -2.74 11.46
N LEU A 332 9.52 -2.91 12.03
CA LEU A 332 10.46 -3.96 11.61
C LEU A 332 9.89 -5.36 11.87
N VAL A 333 9.37 -5.61 13.08
CA VAL A 333 8.79 -6.92 13.44
C VAL A 333 7.51 -7.17 12.65
N ALA A 334 6.61 -6.19 12.58
CA ALA A 334 5.39 -6.30 11.79
C ALA A 334 5.70 -6.64 10.32
N GLY A 335 6.68 -5.95 9.73
CA GLY A 335 7.08 -6.20 8.35
C GLY A 335 7.70 -7.59 8.16
N GLU A 336 8.56 -8.04 9.08
CA GLU A 336 9.19 -9.38 9.02
C GLU A 336 8.15 -10.50 9.02
N ILE A 337 7.16 -10.42 9.92
CA ILE A 337 6.02 -11.37 9.95
C ILE A 337 5.26 -11.35 8.63
N GLY A 338 5.04 -10.17 8.04
CA GLY A 338 4.44 -10.07 6.71
C GLY A 338 5.27 -10.73 5.61
N THR A 339 6.61 -10.73 5.72
CA THR A 339 7.47 -11.45 4.76
C THR A 339 7.29 -12.96 4.86
N LEU A 340 7.09 -13.52 6.06
CA LEU A 340 6.87 -14.96 6.25
C LEU A 340 5.61 -15.42 5.52
N PHE A 341 4.52 -14.65 5.63
CA PHE A 341 3.30 -14.92 4.88
C PHE A 341 3.52 -14.76 3.39
N LYS A 342 4.24 -13.72 2.93
CA LYS A 342 4.49 -13.49 1.49
C LYS A 342 5.29 -14.61 0.82
N LYS A 343 6.28 -15.16 1.53
CA LYS A 343 7.19 -16.19 1.01
C LYS A 343 6.51 -17.56 0.91
N ASN A 344 5.59 -17.86 1.83
CA ASN A 344 4.99 -19.19 1.95
C ASN A 344 3.52 -19.26 1.52
N ALA A 345 2.86 -18.12 1.32
CA ALA A 345 1.46 -18.03 0.97
C ALA A 345 1.18 -16.83 0.07
N THR A 346 0.00 -16.81 -0.55
CA THR A 346 -0.46 -15.62 -1.28
C THR A 346 -0.92 -14.53 -0.30
N ILE A 347 -0.61 -13.27 -0.61
CA ILE A 347 -1.17 -12.09 0.07
C ILE A 347 -2.15 -11.34 -0.85
N SER A 348 -2.77 -12.06 -1.79
CA SER A 348 -3.78 -11.50 -2.66
C SER A 348 -5.15 -11.91 -2.15
N ALA A 349 -6.02 -10.97 -1.77
CA ALA A 349 -7.41 -11.32 -1.44
C ALA A 349 -8.10 -12.05 -2.59
N ALA A 350 -7.73 -11.74 -3.84
CA ALA A 350 -8.29 -12.41 -5.01
C ALA A 350 -7.92 -13.90 -5.12
N MET A 351 -6.86 -14.35 -4.43
CA MET A 351 -6.44 -15.76 -4.44
C MET A 351 -6.59 -16.46 -3.08
N GLY A 352 -6.51 -15.71 -1.97
CA GLY A 352 -6.51 -16.25 -0.61
C GLY A 352 -7.63 -15.73 0.29
N GLY A 353 -8.57 -14.92 -0.21
CA GLY A 353 -9.63 -14.29 0.59
C GLY A 353 -9.12 -13.19 1.53
N CYS A 354 -10.04 -12.56 2.27
CA CYS A 354 -9.73 -11.47 3.21
C CYS A 354 -8.78 -11.90 4.34
N GLN A 355 -8.73 -13.19 4.70
CA GLN A 355 -7.72 -13.76 5.61
C GLN A 355 -6.28 -13.46 5.16
N ALA A 356 -6.03 -13.47 3.85
CA ALA A 356 -4.71 -13.26 3.26
C ALA A 356 -4.26 -11.79 3.31
N GLU A 357 -5.18 -10.87 3.63
CA GLU A 357 -4.88 -9.45 3.74
C GLU A 357 -5.08 -8.94 5.18
N VAL A 358 -6.31 -8.97 5.68
CA VAL A 358 -6.67 -8.45 7.01
C VAL A 358 -6.14 -9.37 8.10
N GLY A 359 -6.25 -10.69 7.93
CA GLY A 359 -5.67 -11.65 8.87
C GLY A 359 -4.15 -11.49 8.98
N VAL A 360 -3.47 -11.35 7.83
CA VAL A 360 -2.01 -11.12 7.80
C VAL A 360 -1.66 -9.80 8.49
N SER A 361 -2.37 -8.71 8.21
CA SER A 361 -2.14 -7.41 8.85
C SER A 361 -2.38 -7.46 10.37
N SER A 362 -3.40 -8.21 10.82
CA SER A 362 -3.65 -8.46 12.24
C SER A 362 -2.50 -9.22 12.90
N ALA A 363 -1.98 -10.26 12.25
CA ALA A 363 -0.82 -11.01 12.74
C ALA A 363 0.45 -10.16 12.83
N MET A 364 0.70 -9.33 11.80
CA MET A 364 1.79 -8.37 11.79
C MET A 364 1.68 -7.37 12.95
N ALA A 365 0.49 -6.81 13.17
CA ALA A 365 0.26 -5.82 14.22
C ALA A 365 0.37 -6.41 15.63
N ALA A 366 -0.15 -7.62 15.84
CA ALA A 366 -0.04 -8.35 17.10
C ALA A 366 1.43 -8.59 17.46
N ALA A 367 2.23 -9.11 16.52
CA ALA A 367 3.66 -9.31 16.73
C ALA A 367 4.42 -8.02 17.03
N GLY A 368 4.18 -6.96 16.24
CA GLY A 368 4.82 -5.66 16.46
C GLY A 368 4.52 -5.11 17.86
N LEU A 369 3.26 -5.20 18.30
CA LEU A 369 2.85 -4.74 19.64
C LEU A 369 3.47 -5.59 20.75
N THR A 370 3.50 -6.92 20.58
CA THR A 370 4.09 -7.84 21.56
C THR A 370 5.60 -7.60 21.73
N GLU A 371 6.34 -7.33 20.65
CA GLU A 371 7.77 -7.03 20.71
C GLU A 371 8.04 -5.78 21.56
N ILE A 372 7.35 -4.66 21.26
CA ILE A 372 7.57 -3.40 21.98
C ILE A 372 7.08 -3.47 23.43
N SER A 373 6.11 -4.37 23.71
CA SER A 373 5.62 -4.64 25.06
C SER A 373 6.56 -5.55 25.89
N GLY A 374 7.72 -5.94 25.33
CA GLY A 374 8.73 -6.75 26.02
C GLY A 374 8.51 -8.26 25.94
N GLY A 375 7.67 -8.74 25.01
CA GLY A 375 7.49 -10.16 24.75
C GLY A 375 8.77 -10.82 24.23
N THR A 376 8.96 -12.09 24.58
CA THR A 376 10.04 -12.90 24.02
C THR A 376 9.79 -13.20 22.53
N PRO A 377 10.81 -13.53 21.73
CA PRO A 377 10.63 -13.90 20.33
C PRO A 377 9.61 -15.02 20.10
N ALA A 378 9.52 -15.99 21.02
CA ALA A 378 8.50 -17.04 20.97
C ALA A 378 7.08 -16.48 21.21
N GLN A 379 6.91 -15.55 22.14
CA GLN A 379 5.61 -14.89 22.39
C GLN A 379 5.20 -13.98 21.23
N VAL A 380 6.15 -13.33 20.57
CA VAL A 380 5.89 -12.52 19.37
C VAL A 380 5.33 -13.39 18.24
N LEU A 381 5.95 -14.56 18.00
CA LEU A 381 5.44 -15.52 17.01
C LEU A 381 4.08 -16.10 17.42
N MET A 382 3.88 -16.37 18.71
CA MET A 382 2.60 -16.85 19.25
C MET A 382 1.48 -15.81 19.07
N ALA A 383 1.76 -14.53 19.29
CA ALA A 383 0.80 -13.45 19.09
C ALA A 383 0.39 -13.33 17.62
N ALA A 384 1.35 -13.44 16.69
CA ALA A 384 1.05 -13.49 15.25
C ALA A 384 0.19 -14.70 14.87
N GLU A 385 0.50 -15.87 15.45
CA GLU A 385 -0.22 -17.12 15.18
C GLU A 385 -1.68 -17.03 15.64
N ILE A 386 -1.95 -16.65 16.89
CA ILE A 386 -3.32 -16.46 17.42
C ILE A 386 -4.11 -15.45 16.59
N ALA A 387 -3.48 -14.33 16.22
CA ALA A 387 -4.13 -13.31 15.41
C ALA A 387 -4.50 -13.84 14.02
N MET A 388 -3.66 -14.67 13.40
CA MET A 388 -3.98 -15.32 12.13
C MET A 388 -5.07 -16.40 12.29
N GLU A 389 -4.99 -17.22 13.34
CA GLU A 389 -5.98 -18.26 13.66
C GLU A 389 -7.41 -17.69 13.67
N HIS A 390 -7.59 -16.54 14.31
CA HIS A 390 -8.88 -15.84 14.40
C HIS A 390 -9.40 -15.26 13.07
N HIS A 391 -8.64 -15.37 11.98
CA HIS A 391 -9.04 -14.93 10.64
C HIS A 391 -9.05 -16.07 9.61
N LEU A 392 -8.68 -17.30 9.98
CA LEU A 392 -8.72 -18.43 9.06
C LEU A 392 -10.16 -18.73 8.61
N GLY A 393 -10.35 -18.85 7.30
CA GLY A 393 -11.65 -19.05 6.65
C GLY A 393 -12.37 -17.76 6.24
N LEU A 394 -11.81 -16.57 6.52
CA LEU A 394 -12.42 -15.30 6.14
C LEU A 394 -12.28 -15.04 4.64
N THR A 395 -13.41 -15.03 3.92
CA THR A 395 -13.48 -14.81 2.45
C THR A 395 -13.49 -13.34 2.09
#